data_AF-A0A8X6I6Z3-F1
#
_entry.id   AF-A0A8X6I6Z3-F1
#
_cell.length_a   1.000
_cell.length_b   1.000
_cell.length_c   1.000
_cell.angle_alpha   90.00
_cell.angle_beta   90.00
_cell.angle_gamma   90.00
#
_symmetry.space_group_name_H-M   'P 1'
#
loop_
_entity.id
_entity.type
_entity.pdbx_description
1 polymer ?
#
loop_
_entity_poly.entity_id
_entity_poly.type
_entity_poly.pdbx_seq_one_letter_code
_entity_poly.pdbx_strand_id
1 'polypeptide(L)'
;MDGSVHWGVDQNGNQRYAKKENGDEYYPMNGEFARDQNGTPQYARTSDGEVIFPLDAKGNESYLKDNGESHVIHVDNVLLDRYIKTKNGEEMYPIQMMKPTHFKEVILNEKYAKTALQEAKYPLDEYGNEYTLKIPADIAGKEKDYFPLGYPITNDNFIIIPEVNGKKIISDQLFPNVQVTNITGILYREDKNYRDYVTNLKSTRLSRAADKGYMVVAINNVVQGGNAKPLKKHSPKISYSLRWSLIGIVILILLAIVYCLYKFLFQPIT
;
A
#
# COMPACT_ATOMS: atom_id res chain seq x y z
N MET A 1 16.46 -38.53 -12.67
CA MET A 1 15.37 -37.60 -13.04
C MET A 1 15.92 -36.20 -12.85
N ASP A 2 15.88 -35.35 -13.88
CA ASP A 2 16.58 -34.06 -13.93
C ASP A 2 15.88 -32.93 -13.13
N GLY A 3 14.73 -33.23 -12.51
CA GLY A 3 13.98 -32.29 -11.69
C GLY A 3 13.24 -31.21 -12.49
N SER A 4 13.15 -31.34 -13.81
CA SER A 4 12.42 -30.39 -14.65
C SER A 4 10.90 -30.50 -14.45
N VAL A 5 10.22 -29.36 -14.34
CA VAL A 5 8.76 -29.31 -14.30
C VAL A 5 8.22 -29.42 -15.72
N HIS A 6 7.37 -30.41 -15.95
CA HIS A 6 6.61 -30.54 -17.18
C HIS A 6 5.21 -29.96 -17.00
N TRP A 7 4.83 -29.05 -17.89
CA TRP A 7 3.54 -28.37 -17.86
C TRP A 7 2.52 -29.08 -18.74
N GLY A 8 1.32 -29.30 -18.22
CA GLY A 8 0.16 -29.50 -19.09
C GLY A 8 -0.17 -28.18 -19.79
N VAL A 9 -0.74 -28.23 -20.99
CA VAL A 9 -1.16 -27.03 -21.73
C VAL A 9 -2.64 -27.17 -22.08
N ASP A 10 -3.43 -26.12 -21.85
CA ASP A 10 -4.85 -26.10 -22.22
C ASP A 10 -5.06 -25.75 -23.71
N GLN A 11 -6.32 -25.77 -24.15
CA GLN A 11 -6.68 -25.49 -25.55
C GLN A 11 -6.31 -24.07 -26.00
N ASN A 12 -6.12 -23.14 -25.06
CA ASN A 12 -5.74 -21.75 -25.33
C ASN A 12 -4.23 -21.53 -25.25
N GLY A 13 -3.43 -22.60 -25.07
CA GLY A 13 -1.99 -22.51 -24.96
C GLY A 13 -1.48 -22.10 -23.57
N ASN A 14 -2.33 -22.05 -22.54
CA ASN A 14 -1.89 -21.72 -21.18
C ASN A 14 -1.34 -22.96 -20.48
N GLN A 15 -0.21 -22.80 -19.80
CA GLN A 15 0.32 -23.84 -18.93
C GLN A 15 -0.62 -24.06 -17.75
N ARG A 16 -0.76 -25.32 -17.34
CA ARG A 16 -1.59 -25.75 -16.21
C ARG A 16 -0.75 -26.52 -15.20
N TYR A 17 -1.02 -26.24 -13.94
CA TYR A 17 -0.47 -26.99 -12.83
C TYR A 17 -0.98 -28.43 -12.83
N ALA A 18 -0.18 -29.32 -12.24
CA ALA A 18 -0.63 -30.65 -11.92
C ALA A 18 -1.77 -30.60 -10.88
N LYS A 19 -2.65 -31.60 -10.92
CA LYS A 19 -3.81 -31.71 -10.03
C LYS A 19 -3.61 -32.80 -9.00
N LYS A 20 -4.13 -32.58 -7.81
CA LYS A 20 -4.30 -33.58 -6.76
C LYS A 20 -5.50 -34.48 -7.10
N GLU A 21 -5.65 -35.55 -6.31
CA GLU A 21 -6.80 -36.48 -6.44
C GLU A 21 -8.15 -35.77 -6.27
N ASN A 22 -8.23 -34.75 -5.42
CA ASN A 22 -9.43 -33.94 -5.23
C ASN A 22 -9.69 -32.93 -6.36
N GLY A 23 -8.85 -32.91 -7.41
CA GLY A 23 -8.99 -32.02 -8.55
C GLY A 23 -8.35 -30.64 -8.40
N ASP A 24 -7.88 -30.28 -7.20
CA ASP A 24 -7.19 -29.01 -6.97
C ASP A 24 -5.81 -29.00 -7.64
N GLU A 25 -5.46 -27.89 -8.24
CA GLU A 25 -4.11 -27.63 -8.72
C GLU A 25 -3.14 -27.38 -7.56
N TYR A 26 -1.85 -27.64 -7.77
CA TYR A 26 -0.82 -27.37 -6.77
C TYR A 26 0.45 -26.78 -7.39
N TYR A 27 1.06 -25.87 -6.64
CA TYR A 27 2.34 -25.27 -7.01
C TYR A 27 3.48 -26.30 -6.97
N PRO A 28 4.40 -26.29 -7.94
CA PRO A 28 5.57 -27.15 -7.90
C PRO A 28 6.54 -26.67 -6.81
N MET A 29 7.27 -27.62 -6.21
CA MET A 29 8.16 -27.35 -5.08
C MET A 29 9.40 -26.52 -5.47
N ASN A 30 9.77 -26.49 -6.75
CA ASN A 30 10.90 -25.71 -7.26
C ASN A 30 10.60 -24.20 -7.36
N GLY A 31 9.36 -23.77 -7.09
CA GLY A 31 8.96 -22.36 -7.10
C GLY A 31 8.71 -21.78 -8.50
N GLU A 32 8.62 -22.61 -9.53
CA GLU A 32 8.21 -22.17 -10.86
C GLU A 32 6.69 -22.00 -10.95
N PHE A 33 6.24 -21.03 -11.75
CA PHE A 33 4.82 -20.77 -11.96
C PHE A 33 4.43 -21.09 -13.40
N ALA A 34 3.25 -21.70 -13.54
CA ALA A 34 2.59 -21.85 -14.84
C ALA A 34 2.38 -20.46 -15.45
N ARG A 35 2.45 -20.35 -16.77
CA ARG A 35 2.27 -19.10 -17.52
C ARG A 35 1.20 -19.23 -18.59
N ASP A 36 0.52 -18.11 -18.86
CA ASP A 36 -0.36 -17.99 -20.00
C ASP A 36 0.42 -17.96 -21.33
N GLN A 37 -0.28 -17.97 -22.45
CA GLN A 37 0.34 -17.88 -23.79
C GLN A 37 1.20 -16.61 -24.01
N ASN A 38 1.01 -15.57 -23.19
CA ASN A 38 1.78 -14.32 -23.24
C ASN A 38 2.96 -14.31 -22.24
N GLY A 39 3.16 -15.40 -21.51
CA GLY A 39 4.20 -15.51 -20.49
C GLY A 39 3.84 -14.91 -19.13
N THR A 40 2.59 -14.51 -18.89
CA THR A 40 2.13 -13.99 -17.58
C THR A 40 1.91 -15.16 -16.61
N PRO A 41 2.46 -15.12 -15.38
CA PRO A 41 2.22 -16.18 -14.40
C PRO A 41 0.74 -16.35 -14.05
N GLN A 42 0.33 -17.60 -13.86
CA GLN A 42 -1.02 -18.00 -13.50
C GLN A 42 -1.07 -18.59 -12.09
N TYR A 43 -2.17 -18.30 -11.38
CA TYR A 43 -2.45 -18.93 -10.10
C TYR A 43 -2.96 -20.35 -10.27
N ALA A 44 -2.57 -21.22 -9.35
CA ALA A 44 -3.23 -22.51 -9.16
C ALA A 44 -4.68 -22.31 -8.71
N ARG A 45 -5.56 -23.25 -9.04
CA ARG A 45 -6.98 -23.20 -8.69
C ARG A 45 -7.49 -24.44 -7.96
N THR A 46 -8.50 -24.24 -7.13
CA THR A 46 -9.29 -25.36 -6.60
C THR A 46 -10.07 -26.04 -7.73
N SER A 47 -10.58 -27.23 -7.45
CA SER A 47 -11.51 -27.94 -8.32
C SER A 47 -12.76 -27.13 -8.69
N ASP A 48 -13.20 -26.23 -7.79
CA ASP A 48 -14.30 -25.28 -8.01
C ASP A 48 -13.89 -24.01 -8.78
N GLY A 49 -12.59 -23.88 -9.10
CA GLY A 49 -12.06 -22.76 -9.88
C GLY A 49 -11.63 -21.54 -9.06
N GLU A 50 -11.62 -21.62 -7.72
CA GLU A 50 -11.15 -20.53 -6.85
C GLU A 50 -9.62 -20.41 -6.91
N VAL A 51 -9.11 -19.19 -6.77
CA VAL A 51 -7.67 -18.93 -6.78
C VAL A 51 -7.00 -19.41 -5.49
N ILE A 52 -5.92 -20.18 -5.65
CA ILE A 52 -5.03 -20.58 -4.57
C ILE A 52 -3.80 -19.67 -4.63
N PHE A 53 -3.60 -18.82 -3.63
CA PHE A 53 -2.40 -17.98 -3.57
C PHE A 53 -1.17 -18.78 -3.13
N PRO A 54 0.01 -18.55 -3.74
CA PRO A 54 1.25 -19.16 -3.27
C PRO A 54 1.63 -18.62 -1.90
N LEU A 55 2.19 -19.49 -1.06
CA LEU A 55 2.65 -19.15 0.28
C LEU A 55 4.16 -18.84 0.28
N ASP A 56 4.56 -17.82 1.03
CA ASP A 56 5.96 -17.57 1.35
C ASP A 56 6.48 -18.52 2.45
N ALA A 57 7.80 -18.49 2.71
CA ALA A 57 8.43 -19.32 3.74
C ALA A 57 7.92 -19.04 5.18
N LYS A 58 7.19 -17.94 5.39
CA LYS A 58 6.59 -17.55 6.68
C LYS A 58 5.11 -17.95 6.75
N GLY A 59 4.55 -18.53 5.69
CA GLY A 59 3.15 -18.91 5.59
C GLY A 59 2.21 -17.75 5.24
N ASN A 60 2.70 -16.64 4.69
CA ASN A 60 1.84 -15.59 4.14
C ASN A 60 1.51 -15.89 2.69
N GLU A 61 0.28 -15.58 2.28
CA GLU A 61 -0.07 -15.57 0.86
C GLU A 61 0.70 -14.46 0.14
N SER A 62 0.97 -14.66 -1.15
CA SER A 62 1.68 -13.73 -2.00
C SER A 62 1.01 -13.59 -3.36
N TYR A 63 1.10 -12.40 -3.97
CA TYR A 63 0.67 -12.23 -5.36
C TYR A 63 1.76 -12.76 -6.30
N LEU A 64 1.34 -13.32 -7.43
CA LEU A 64 2.23 -13.51 -8.55
C LEU A 64 2.55 -12.16 -9.17
N LYS A 65 3.70 -12.07 -9.83
CA LYS A 65 4.18 -10.86 -10.47
C LYS A 65 4.27 -11.04 -11.97
N ASP A 66 3.88 -10.02 -12.73
CA ASP A 66 4.16 -9.95 -14.15
C ASP A 66 5.61 -9.54 -14.42
N ASN A 67 5.97 -9.48 -15.71
CA ASN A 67 7.32 -9.09 -16.13
C ASN A 67 7.66 -7.62 -15.79
N GLY A 68 6.67 -6.81 -15.45
CA GLY A 68 6.80 -5.41 -15.02
C GLY A 68 6.80 -5.25 -13.50
N GLU A 69 6.95 -6.34 -12.74
CA GLU A 69 6.88 -6.39 -11.27
C GLU A 69 5.52 -5.98 -10.68
N SER A 70 4.48 -5.78 -11.49
CA SER A 70 3.12 -5.56 -11.00
C SER A 70 2.53 -6.88 -10.54
N HIS A 71 1.61 -6.81 -9.58
CA HIS A 71 0.88 -7.99 -9.15
C HIS A 71 -0.14 -8.41 -10.22
N VAL A 72 -0.18 -9.70 -10.52
CA VAL A 72 -1.19 -10.29 -11.39
C VAL A 72 -2.52 -10.30 -10.64
N ILE A 73 -3.46 -9.45 -11.07
CA ILE A 73 -4.78 -9.31 -10.43
C ILE A 73 -5.93 -9.79 -11.30
N HIS A 74 -5.65 -10.25 -12.52
CA HIS A 74 -6.65 -10.85 -13.40
C HIS A 74 -6.27 -12.28 -13.70
N VAL A 75 -7.26 -13.16 -13.66
CA VAL A 75 -7.15 -14.58 -13.99
C VAL A 75 -8.25 -14.85 -15.01
N ASP A 76 -7.88 -15.25 -16.23
CA ASP A 76 -8.80 -15.39 -17.37
C ASP A 76 -9.70 -14.16 -17.59
N ASN A 77 -9.10 -12.96 -17.51
CA ASN A 77 -9.79 -11.67 -17.58
C ASN A 77 -10.80 -11.38 -16.45
N VAL A 78 -10.84 -12.20 -15.40
CA VAL A 78 -11.64 -11.98 -14.20
C VAL A 78 -10.76 -11.40 -13.10
N LEU A 79 -11.19 -10.30 -12.48
CA LEU A 79 -10.48 -9.71 -11.35
C LEU A 79 -10.47 -10.70 -10.18
N LEU A 80 -9.35 -10.78 -9.45
CA LEU A 80 -9.27 -11.56 -8.22
C LEU A 80 -10.41 -11.21 -7.26
N ASP A 81 -10.99 -12.23 -6.65
CA ASP A 81 -12.16 -12.16 -5.76
C ASP A 81 -11.82 -11.54 -4.39
N ARG A 82 -10.59 -11.74 -3.91
CA ARG A 82 -10.12 -11.29 -2.60
C ARG A 82 -8.67 -10.84 -2.60
N TYR A 83 -8.32 -10.12 -1.54
CA TYR A 83 -6.94 -9.82 -1.19
C TYR A 83 -6.21 -11.07 -0.67
N ILE A 84 -4.89 -11.10 -0.88
CA ILE A 84 -4.02 -12.02 -0.13
C ILE A 84 -4.01 -11.68 1.34
N LYS A 85 -3.75 -12.69 2.17
CA LYS A 85 -3.67 -12.57 3.62
C LYS A 85 -2.32 -12.99 4.15
N THR A 86 -1.83 -12.23 5.13
CA THR A 86 -0.75 -12.71 5.99
C THR A 86 -1.22 -13.90 6.82
N LYS A 87 -0.30 -14.65 7.41
CA LYS A 87 -0.62 -15.75 8.34
C LYS A 87 -1.48 -15.31 9.54
N ASN A 88 -1.46 -14.01 9.87
CA ASN A 88 -2.23 -13.42 10.96
C ASN A 88 -3.60 -12.89 10.49
N GLY A 89 -3.96 -13.07 9.22
CA GLY A 89 -5.26 -12.65 8.67
C GLY A 89 -5.33 -11.19 8.21
N GLU A 90 -4.21 -10.44 8.21
CA GLU A 90 -4.18 -9.11 7.61
C GLU A 90 -4.21 -9.20 6.08
N GLU A 91 -5.10 -8.44 5.45
CA GLU A 91 -5.22 -8.37 4.00
C GLU A 91 -4.22 -7.38 3.40
N MET A 92 -3.64 -7.71 2.24
CA MET A 92 -2.70 -6.84 1.54
C MET A 92 -3.22 -6.47 0.15
N TYR A 93 -3.20 -5.17 -0.15
CA TYR A 93 -3.51 -4.69 -1.48
C TYR A 93 -2.49 -5.24 -2.50
N PRO A 94 -2.93 -5.61 -3.70
CA PRO A 94 -2.01 -5.78 -4.81
C PRO A 94 -1.40 -4.44 -5.21
N ILE A 95 -0.21 -4.48 -5.82
CA ILE A 95 0.45 -3.28 -6.33
C ILE A 95 0.47 -3.28 -7.85
N GLN A 96 0.33 -2.09 -8.43
CA GLN A 96 0.58 -1.83 -9.83
C GLN A 96 1.80 -0.92 -9.93
N MET A 97 2.82 -1.39 -10.63
CA MET A 97 4.00 -0.60 -10.93
C MET A 97 3.65 0.46 -11.98
N MET A 98 3.89 1.72 -11.64
CA MET A 98 3.74 2.86 -12.55
C MET A 98 5.10 3.20 -13.17
N LYS A 99 6.17 3.16 -12.35
CA LYS A 99 7.59 3.37 -12.70
C LYS A 99 8.45 2.50 -11.78
N PRO A 100 9.74 2.25 -12.06
CA PRO A 100 10.58 1.37 -11.24
C PRO A 100 10.60 1.66 -9.73
N THR A 101 10.31 2.89 -9.32
CA THR A 101 10.28 3.33 -7.91
C THR A 101 8.90 3.80 -7.44
N HIS A 102 7.89 3.75 -8.31
CA HIS A 102 6.54 4.24 -8.04
C HIS A 102 5.54 3.14 -8.34
N PHE A 103 4.81 2.76 -7.31
CA PHE A 103 3.70 1.83 -7.41
C PHE A 103 2.50 2.45 -6.71
N LYS A 104 1.31 2.07 -7.15
CA LYS A 104 0.08 2.29 -6.38
C LYS A 104 -0.45 0.95 -5.92
N GLU A 105 -1.11 0.95 -4.78
CA GLU A 105 -1.94 -0.16 -4.38
C GLU A 105 -3.24 -0.16 -5.17
N VAL A 106 -3.83 -1.32 -5.42
CA VAL A 106 -5.02 -1.47 -6.27
C VAL A 106 -6.17 -2.04 -5.45
N ILE A 107 -7.34 -1.42 -5.56
CA ILE A 107 -8.58 -1.91 -4.94
C ILE A 107 -9.13 -3.08 -5.75
N LEU A 108 -9.48 -4.17 -5.06
CA LEU A 108 -10.23 -5.30 -5.60
C LEU A 108 -11.71 -5.20 -5.19
N ASN A 109 -12.61 -5.42 -6.15
CA ASN A 109 -14.06 -5.57 -5.93
C ASN A 109 -14.70 -4.46 -5.08
N GLU A 110 -14.27 -3.21 -5.26
CA GLU A 110 -14.76 -2.04 -4.53
C GLU A 110 -14.76 -2.19 -3.00
N LYS A 111 -13.77 -2.93 -2.46
CA LYS A 111 -13.65 -3.19 -1.02
C LYS A 111 -12.32 -2.70 -0.49
N TYR A 112 -12.29 -2.18 0.73
CA TYR A 112 -11.04 -1.92 1.43
C TYR A 112 -10.42 -3.22 1.95
N ALA A 113 -9.11 -3.35 1.84
CA ALA A 113 -8.34 -4.37 2.56
C ALA A 113 -8.40 -4.07 4.06
N LYS A 114 -8.35 -5.14 4.87
CA LYS A 114 -8.48 -5.06 6.33
C LYS A 114 -7.19 -5.38 7.09
N THR A 115 -7.06 -4.81 8.28
CA THR A 115 -6.05 -5.20 9.27
C THR A 115 -6.35 -6.60 9.84
N ALA A 116 -5.41 -7.17 10.60
CA ALA A 116 -5.67 -8.40 11.36
C ALA A 116 -6.86 -8.26 12.33
N LEU A 117 -7.16 -7.04 12.80
CA LEU A 117 -8.30 -6.71 13.66
C LEU A 117 -9.60 -6.43 12.88
N GLN A 118 -9.63 -6.72 11.58
CA GLN A 118 -10.78 -6.51 10.68
C GLN A 118 -11.15 -5.04 10.43
N GLU A 119 -10.26 -4.11 10.74
CA GLU A 119 -10.43 -2.68 10.47
C GLU A 119 -10.03 -2.36 9.03
N ALA A 120 -10.77 -1.48 8.35
CA ALA A 120 -10.42 -1.06 7.00
C ALA A 120 -9.05 -0.36 6.95
N LYS A 121 -8.40 -0.38 5.79
CA LYS A 121 -7.19 0.40 5.47
C LYS A 121 -7.41 1.15 4.17
N TYR A 122 -7.04 2.43 4.07
CA TYR A 122 -7.01 3.08 2.76
C TYR A 122 -5.85 2.57 1.92
N PRO A 123 -6.04 2.33 0.61
CA PRO A 123 -4.95 2.09 -0.32
C PRO A 123 -4.08 3.34 -0.50
N LEU A 124 -2.84 3.14 -0.96
CA LEU A 124 -1.86 4.18 -1.22
C LEU A 124 -1.65 4.42 -2.72
N ASP A 125 -1.58 5.68 -3.11
CA ASP A 125 -1.21 6.10 -4.46
C ASP A 125 0.32 6.06 -4.67
N GLU A 126 0.76 6.42 -5.87
CA GLU A 126 2.16 6.43 -6.30
C GLU A 126 3.06 7.35 -5.47
N TYR A 127 2.48 8.32 -4.76
CA TYR A 127 3.17 9.24 -3.86
C TYR A 127 3.02 8.85 -2.38
N GLY A 128 2.38 7.72 -2.09
CA GLY A 128 2.10 7.26 -0.72
C GLY A 128 1.00 8.05 -0.02
N ASN A 129 0.19 8.82 -0.74
CA ASN A 129 -1.01 9.39 -0.16
C ASN A 129 -2.12 8.34 -0.17
N GLU A 130 -2.98 8.41 0.82
CA GLU A 130 -4.13 7.53 0.85
C GLU A 130 -5.21 7.99 -0.12
N TYR A 131 -6.00 7.03 -0.58
CA TYR A 131 -7.16 7.32 -1.39
C TYR A 131 -8.34 6.39 -1.09
N THR A 132 -9.52 6.77 -1.58
CA THR A 132 -10.77 6.05 -1.31
C THR A 132 -11.21 5.17 -2.47
N LEU A 133 -12.22 4.34 -2.23
CA LEU A 133 -13.06 3.78 -3.28
C LEU A 133 -13.60 4.87 -4.22
N LYS A 134 -14.10 4.45 -5.38
CA LYS A 134 -14.85 5.32 -6.29
C LYS A 134 -16.11 5.81 -5.58
N ILE A 135 -16.14 7.09 -5.24
CA ILE A 135 -17.28 7.70 -4.54
C ILE A 135 -18.41 8.00 -5.55
N PRO A 136 -19.65 7.57 -5.29
CA PRO A 136 -20.80 7.93 -6.12
C PRO A 136 -21.13 9.42 -5.98
N ALA A 137 -21.85 9.97 -6.95
CA ALA A 137 -22.27 11.37 -6.91
C ALA A 137 -23.16 11.69 -5.68
N ASP A 138 -23.94 10.69 -5.25
CA ASP A 138 -24.79 10.76 -4.07
C ASP A 138 -24.22 9.86 -2.95
N ILE A 139 -23.46 10.49 -2.06
CA ILE A 139 -22.85 9.85 -0.89
C ILE A 139 -23.62 10.14 0.41
N ALA A 140 -24.66 10.98 0.37
CA ALA A 140 -25.33 11.44 1.58
C ALA A 140 -25.88 10.27 2.41
N GLY A 141 -25.48 10.19 3.68
CA GLY A 141 -25.87 9.10 4.59
C GLY A 141 -25.10 7.79 4.41
N LYS A 142 -24.14 7.73 3.46
CA LYS A 142 -23.26 6.58 3.19
C LYS A 142 -21.79 6.90 3.43
N GLU A 143 -21.50 8.03 4.06
CA GLU A 143 -20.15 8.56 4.18
C GLU A 143 -19.22 7.56 4.87
N LYS A 144 -19.69 6.81 5.87
CA LYS A 144 -18.89 5.80 6.57
C LYS A 144 -18.46 4.62 5.70
N ASP A 145 -19.20 4.30 4.63
CA ASP A 145 -18.84 3.20 3.73
C ASP A 145 -17.62 3.58 2.87
N TYR A 146 -17.50 4.85 2.51
CA TYR A 146 -16.40 5.38 1.71
C TYR A 146 -15.29 5.98 2.56
N PHE A 147 -15.62 6.41 3.78
CA PHE A 147 -14.70 7.02 4.73
C PHE A 147 -14.62 6.28 6.08
N PRO A 148 -14.33 4.96 6.10
CA PRO A 148 -14.35 4.16 7.33
C PRO A 148 -13.33 4.62 8.38
N LEU A 149 -12.25 5.30 7.95
CA LEU A 149 -11.22 5.88 8.83
C LEU A 149 -11.25 7.42 8.83
N GLY A 150 -12.37 8.00 8.39
CA GLY A 150 -12.48 9.41 8.08
C GLY A 150 -11.82 9.81 6.75
N TYR A 151 -11.52 11.09 6.51
CA TYR A 151 -10.93 11.50 5.24
C TYR A 151 -9.58 10.82 4.98
N PRO A 152 -9.24 10.46 3.72
CA PRO A 152 -7.88 10.05 3.37
C PRO A 152 -6.87 11.14 3.73
N ILE A 153 -5.62 10.74 3.95
CA ILE A 153 -4.54 11.68 4.29
C ILE A 153 -3.34 11.54 3.38
N THR A 154 -2.58 12.63 3.26
CA THR A 154 -1.26 12.62 2.64
C THR A 154 -0.27 11.83 3.49
N ASN A 155 0.88 11.48 2.92
CA ASN A 155 1.94 10.78 3.68
C ASN A 155 2.52 11.60 4.86
N ASP A 156 2.31 12.91 4.89
CA ASP A 156 2.65 13.83 6.00
C ASP A 156 1.41 14.25 6.83
N ASN A 157 0.35 13.44 6.78
CA ASN A 157 -0.86 13.46 7.62
C ASN A 157 -1.84 14.61 7.38
N PHE A 158 -1.75 15.35 6.27
CA PHE A 158 -2.74 16.37 5.95
C PHE A 158 -4.00 15.75 5.37
N ILE A 159 -5.16 16.26 5.77
CA ILE A 159 -6.45 15.78 5.30
C ILE A 159 -6.61 16.07 3.80
N ILE A 160 -7.02 15.05 3.05
CA ILE A 160 -7.38 15.10 1.64
C ILE A 160 -8.91 15.11 1.51
N ILE A 161 -9.44 16.10 0.80
CA ILE A 161 -10.86 16.22 0.45
C ILE A 161 -11.05 15.72 -0.97
N PRO A 162 -11.76 14.60 -1.20
CA PRO A 162 -12.02 14.13 -2.54
C PRO A 162 -12.94 15.05 -3.34
N GLU A 163 -12.75 15.06 -4.66
CA GLU A 163 -13.71 15.66 -5.60
C GLU A 163 -14.47 14.60 -6.38
N VAL A 164 -15.79 14.79 -6.47
CA VAL A 164 -16.68 13.94 -7.27
C VAL A 164 -17.55 14.85 -8.12
N ASN A 165 -17.45 14.70 -9.46
CA ASN A 165 -18.21 15.49 -10.42
C ASN A 165 -18.11 17.02 -10.20
N GLY A 166 -16.91 17.53 -9.90
CA GLY A 166 -16.69 18.96 -9.65
C GLY A 166 -17.10 19.44 -8.25
N LYS A 167 -17.66 18.56 -7.41
CA LYS A 167 -18.08 18.87 -6.04
C LYS A 167 -17.07 18.34 -5.03
N LYS A 168 -16.66 19.21 -4.11
CA LYS A 168 -15.86 18.86 -2.92
C LYS A 168 -16.73 18.07 -1.96
N ILE A 169 -16.26 16.90 -1.54
CA ILE A 169 -16.96 16.07 -0.57
C ILE A 169 -16.55 16.51 0.83
N ILE A 170 -17.32 17.42 1.42
CA ILE A 170 -17.17 17.87 2.80
C ILE A 170 -18.37 17.36 3.60
N SER A 171 -18.11 16.84 4.80
CA SER A 171 -19.06 16.16 5.67
C SER A 171 -18.85 16.64 7.09
N ASP A 172 -19.80 17.42 7.58
CA ASP A 172 -19.80 17.96 8.95
C ASP A 172 -19.96 16.83 9.98
N GLN A 173 -20.50 15.68 9.57
CA GLN A 173 -20.68 14.51 10.43
C GLN A 173 -19.36 13.78 10.70
N LEU A 174 -18.52 13.62 9.68
CA LEU A 174 -17.24 12.93 9.82
C LEU A 174 -16.17 13.84 10.45
N PHE A 175 -16.12 15.10 10.01
CA PHE A 175 -15.16 16.08 10.51
C PHE A 175 -15.80 17.48 10.57
N PRO A 176 -16.45 17.85 11.68
CA PRO A 176 -17.12 19.15 11.80
C PRO A 176 -16.17 20.35 11.67
N ASN A 177 -14.87 20.12 11.79
CA ASN A 177 -13.84 21.15 11.70
C ASN A 177 -13.24 21.30 10.29
N VAL A 178 -13.60 20.44 9.32
CA VAL A 178 -13.08 20.53 7.95
C VAL A 178 -14.00 21.42 7.12
N GLN A 179 -13.51 22.60 6.75
CA GLN A 179 -14.24 23.60 5.98
C GLN A 179 -13.51 23.92 4.67
N VAL A 180 -14.21 24.58 3.73
CA VAL A 180 -13.64 25.04 2.46
C VAL A 180 -12.46 25.99 2.67
N THR A 181 -12.48 26.78 3.75
CA THR A 181 -11.39 27.71 4.13
C THR A 181 -10.11 27.00 4.55
N ASN A 182 -10.16 25.72 4.91
CA ASN A 182 -8.98 24.93 5.25
C ASN A 182 -8.21 24.44 4.03
N ILE A 183 -8.80 24.51 2.84
CA ILE A 183 -8.18 24.00 1.63
C ILE A 183 -7.02 24.92 1.23
N THR A 184 -5.84 24.34 1.02
CA THR A 184 -4.62 25.10 0.68
C THR A 184 -4.10 24.80 -0.72
N GLY A 185 -4.47 23.66 -1.29
CA GLY A 185 -4.01 23.27 -2.61
C GLY A 185 -4.80 22.13 -3.21
N ILE A 186 -4.49 21.85 -4.47
CA ILE A 186 -5.04 20.74 -5.26
C ILE A 186 -3.95 19.67 -5.37
N LEU A 187 -4.27 18.45 -4.96
CA LEU A 187 -3.38 17.29 -4.96
C LEU A 187 -3.29 16.72 -6.38
N TYR A 188 -2.07 16.51 -6.86
CA TYR A 188 -1.86 15.74 -8.08
C TYR A 188 -1.87 14.25 -7.79
N ARG A 189 -2.60 13.50 -8.60
CA ARG A 189 -2.58 12.04 -8.66
C ARG A 189 -2.60 11.62 -10.12
N GLU A 190 -1.88 10.58 -10.50
CA GLU A 190 -1.69 10.18 -11.90
C GLU A 190 -3.01 9.71 -12.54
N ASP A 191 -3.91 9.10 -11.77
CA ASP A 191 -5.22 8.61 -12.23
C ASP A 191 -6.32 9.69 -12.23
N LYS A 192 -6.21 10.69 -11.35
CA LYS A 192 -7.23 11.73 -11.18
C LYS A 192 -6.80 13.11 -11.67
N ASN A 193 -5.54 13.30 -12.02
CA ASN A 193 -4.90 14.61 -12.16
C ASN A 193 -5.10 15.48 -10.90
N TYR A 194 -5.35 16.78 -11.07
CA TYR A 194 -5.58 17.77 -10.02
C TYR A 194 -7.07 17.84 -9.65
N ARG A 195 -7.61 16.80 -9.02
CA ARG A 195 -9.03 16.79 -8.60
C ARG A 195 -9.22 16.74 -7.09
N ASP A 196 -8.41 15.97 -6.37
CA ASP A 196 -8.51 15.92 -4.91
C ASP A 196 -7.83 17.16 -4.29
N TYR A 197 -8.24 17.57 -3.10
CA TYR A 197 -7.73 18.79 -2.45
C TYR A 197 -6.99 18.49 -1.16
N VAL A 198 -5.95 19.26 -0.83
CA VAL A 198 -5.20 19.16 0.44
C VAL A 198 -5.55 20.33 1.35
N THR A 199 -5.74 20.04 2.63
CA THR A 199 -6.03 21.05 3.67
C THR A 199 -4.79 21.42 4.49
N ASN A 200 -4.89 22.48 5.30
CA ASN A 200 -3.91 22.79 6.35
C ASN A 200 -4.14 22.00 7.65
N LEU A 201 -5.18 21.16 7.71
CA LEU A 201 -5.52 20.37 8.89
C LEU A 201 -4.76 19.04 8.86
N LYS A 202 -4.21 18.66 10.01
CA LYS A 202 -3.61 17.34 10.21
C LYS A 202 -4.62 16.39 10.83
N SER A 203 -4.62 15.15 10.35
CA SER A 203 -5.34 14.08 11.00
C SER A 203 -4.66 13.67 12.30
N THR A 204 -5.46 13.14 13.23
CA THR A 204 -4.96 12.50 14.46
C THR A 204 -4.37 11.12 14.19
N ARG A 205 -4.80 10.45 13.11
CA ARG A 205 -4.19 9.19 12.68
C ARG A 205 -2.97 9.48 11.83
N LEU A 206 -1.96 8.62 11.98
CA LEU A 206 -0.75 8.67 11.18
C LEU A 206 -0.95 7.89 9.89
N SER A 207 -0.38 8.40 8.80
CA SER A 207 -0.25 7.69 7.55
C SER A 207 0.64 6.48 7.75
N ARG A 208 0.29 5.37 7.10
CA ARG A 208 1.13 4.17 7.06
C ARG A 208 2.23 4.22 6.00
N ALA A 209 2.19 5.24 5.13
CA ALA A 209 3.19 5.41 4.10
C ALA A 209 4.48 5.99 4.67
N ALA A 210 5.60 5.58 4.10
CA ALA A 210 6.87 6.27 4.34
C ALA A 210 6.85 7.68 3.73
N ASP A 211 7.67 8.57 4.28
CA ASP A 211 7.86 9.92 3.79
C ASP A 211 8.25 9.93 2.30
N LYS A 212 7.34 10.39 1.43
CA LYS A 212 7.56 10.55 -0.01
C LYS A 212 7.22 11.98 -0.44
N GLY A 213 7.86 12.44 -1.51
CA GLY A 213 7.48 13.73 -2.10
C GLY A 213 6.18 13.57 -2.89
N TYR A 214 5.23 14.50 -2.73
CA TYR A 214 4.02 14.58 -3.55
C TYR A 214 3.84 15.99 -4.13
N MET A 215 2.99 16.12 -5.15
CA MET A 215 2.79 17.38 -5.87
C MET A 215 1.47 18.03 -5.49
N VAL A 216 1.53 19.32 -5.17
CA VAL A 216 0.35 20.15 -4.85
C VAL A 216 0.42 21.44 -5.64
N VAL A 217 -0.71 21.89 -6.17
CA VAL A 217 -0.87 23.25 -6.70
C VAL A 217 -1.56 24.11 -5.66
N ALA A 218 -0.89 25.16 -5.17
CA ALA A 218 -1.47 26.06 -4.18
C ALA A 218 -2.67 26.83 -4.76
N ILE A 219 -3.76 26.97 -3.99
CA ILE A 219 -5.00 27.63 -4.47
C ILE A 219 -4.74 29.08 -4.88
N ASN A 220 -3.90 29.80 -4.13
CA ASN A 220 -3.57 31.20 -4.44
C ASN A 220 -2.91 31.37 -5.82
N ASN A 221 -2.25 30.32 -6.32
CA ASN A 221 -1.62 30.34 -7.65
C ASN A 221 -2.63 30.03 -8.76
N VAL A 222 -3.72 29.30 -8.47
CA VAL A 222 -4.79 28.99 -9.45
C VAL A 222 -5.62 30.24 -9.75
N VAL A 223 -5.90 31.05 -8.72
CA VAL A 223 -6.75 32.25 -8.84
C VAL A 223 -6.06 33.36 -9.67
N GLN A 224 -4.73 33.39 -9.72
CA GLN A 224 -3.98 34.46 -10.40
C GLN A 224 -3.80 34.27 -11.91
N GLY A 225 -4.43 33.26 -12.54
CA GLY A 225 -4.39 33.07 -14.00
C GLY A 225 -3.00 32.78 -14.60
N GLY A 226 -1.97 32.63 -13.75
CA GLY A 226 -0.63 32.22 -14.15
C GLY A 226 -0.54 30.69 -14.22
N ASN A 227 0.33 30.18 -15.10
CA ASN A 227 0.66 28.76 -15.19
C ASN A 227 1.09 28.22 -13.82
N ALA A 228 0.16 27.58 -13.11
CA ALA A 228 0.40 27.15 -11.75
C ALA A 228 1.47 26.06 -11.74
N LYS A 229 2.63 26.36 -11.11
CA LYS A 229 3.71 25.39 -10.99
C LYS A 229 3.42 24.44 -9.83
N PRO A 230 3.48 23.11 -10.04
CA PRO A 230 3.36 22.16 -8.95
C PRO A 230 4.47 22.37 -7.93
N LEU A 231 4.10 22.46 -6.66
CA LEU A 231 5.01 22.46 -5.53
C LEU A 231 5.25 21.01 -5.12
N LYS A 232 6.52 20.61 -5.09
CA LYS A 232 6.90 19.33 -4.52
C LYS A 232 6.96 19.48 -3.00
N LYS A 233 5.97 18.93 -2.30
CA LYS A 233 5.96 18.89 -0.85
C LYS A 233 6.69 17.64 -0.42
N HIS A 234 7.76 17.83 0.34
CA HIS A 234 8.42 16.75 1.04
C HIS A 234 7.95 16.77 2.49
N SER A 235 7.59 15.60 3.02
CA SER A 235 7.49 15.46 4.48
C SER A 235 8.81 15.96 5.07
N PRO A 236 8.78 16.85 6.08
CA PRO A 236 10.00 17.23 6.76
C PRO A 236 10.61 15.93 7.24
N LYS A 237 11.79 15.57 6.72
CA LYS A 237 12.51 14.39 7.21
C LYS A 237 12.46 14.52 8.72
N ILE A 238 11.81 13.58 9.40
CA ILE A 238 12.12 13.34 10.80
C ILE A 238 13.57 12.90 10.72
N SER A 239 14.46 13.89 10.72
CA SER A 239 15.85 13.69 11.00
C SER A 239 15.74 13.02 12.35
N TYR A 240 16.09 11.74 12.41
CA TYR A 240 16.50 11.08 13.63
C TYR A 240 17.78 11.81 14.05
N SER A 241 17.62 13.08 14.43
CA SER A 241 18.61 14.12 14.50
C SER A 241 19.26 13.97 15.83
N LEU A 242 20.50 13.49 15.87
CA LEU A 242 21.40 13.54 17.02
C LEU A 242 20.97 12.80 18.30
N ARG A 243 19.68 12.66 18.62
CA ARG A 243 19.16 12.21 19.91
C ARG A 243 19.32 10.71 20.10
N TRP A 244 19.06 9.92 19.05
CA TRP A 244 19.28 8.47 19.10
C TRP A 244 20.78 8.12 19.05
N SER A 245 21.59 8.87 18.31
CA SER A 245 23.04 8.72 18.36
C SER A 245 23.62 9.13 19.73
N LEU A 246 23.08 10.17 20.38
CA LEU A 246 23.47 10.57 21.73
C LEU A 246 23.10 9.48 22.75
N ILE A 247 21.90 8.90 22.66
CA ILE A 247 21.50 7.77 23.53
C ILE A 247 22.44 6.58 23.33
N GLY A 248 22.77 6.24 22.07
CA GLY A 248 23.73 5.17 21.76
C GLY A 248 25.13 5.44 22.33
N ILE A 249 25.63 6.67 22.22
CA ILE A 249 26.92 7.09 22.78
C ILE A 249 26.91 7.01 24.31
N VAL A 250 25.84 7.47 24.97
CA VAL A 250 25.72 7.40 26.43
C VAL A 250 25.71 5.95 26.92
N ILE A 251 24.99 5.06 26.23
CA ILE A 251 24.98 3.62 26.57
C ILE A 251 26.39 3.02 26.41
N LEU A 252 27.12 3.34 25.34
CA LEU A 252 28.49 2.86 25.14
C LEU A 252 29.46 3.37 26.23
N ILE A 253 29.34 4.62 26.65
CA ILE A 253 30.16 5.19 27.73
C ILE A 253 29.85 4.49 29.06
N LEU A 254 28.57 4.26 29.37
CA LEU A 254 28.17 3.54 30.60
C LEU A 254 28.72 2.10 30.61
N LEU A 255 28.63 1.39 29.49
CA LEU A 255 29.20 0.04 29.36
C LEU A 255 30.72 0.04 29.55
N ALA A 256 31.43 1.04 29.00
CA ALA A 256 32.88 1.18 29.20
C ALA A 256 33.25 1.46 30.66
N ILE A 257 32.48 2.31 31.36
CA ILE A 257 32.69 2.59 32.79
C ILE A 257 32.46 1.32 33.62
N VAL A 258 31.38 0.59 33.37
CA VAL A 258 31.09 -0.68 34.07
C VAL A 258 32.20 -1.70 33.82
N TYR A 259 32.70 -1.80 32.59
CA TYR A 259 33.81 -2.68 32.25
C TYR A 259 35.12 -2.29 32.97
N CYS A 260 35.46 -1.00 33.01
CA CYS A 260 36.64 -0.51 33.73
C CYS A 260 36.54 -0.78 35.24
N LEU A 261 35.37 -0.53 35.84
CA LEU A 261 35.12 -0.83 37.25
C LEU A 261 35.22 -2.34 37.53
N TYR A 262 34.65 -3.18 36.66
CA TYR A 262 34.77 -4.62 36.78
C TYR A 262 36.24 -5.07 36.74
N LYS A 263 37.01 -4.55 35.77
CA LYS A 263 38.43 -4.89 35.65
C LYS A 263 39.22 -4.45 36.88
N PHE A 264 38.96 -3.25 37.41
CA PHE A 264 39.66 -2.69 38.56
C PHE A 264 39.32 -3.42 39.87
N LEU A 265 38.06 -3.80 40.07
CA LEU A 265 37.60 -4.43 41.30
C LEU A 265 37.86 -5.94 41.36
N PHE A 266 37.88 -6.61 40.21
CA PHE A 266 37.85 -8.08 40.17
C PHE A 266 39.07 -8.72 39.49
N GLN A 267 39.99 -7.97 38.89
CA GLN A 267 41.27 -8.54 38.45
C GLN A 267 42.37 -8.26 39.47
N PRO A 268 43.01 -9.30 40.04
CA PRO A 268 44.12 -9.12 40.98
C PRO A 268 45.31 -8.46 40.28
N ILE A 269 45.92 -7.48 40.94
CA ILE A 269 47.19 -6.88 40.51
C ILE A 269 48.24 -7.99 40.59
N THR A 270 48.69 -8.45 39.43
CA THR A 270 49.82 -9.37 39.27
C THR A 270 51.02 -8.61 38.75
#